data_AF-A0A177MY34-F1
#
_entry.id   AF-A0A177MY34-F1
#
_cell.length_a   1.000
_cell.length_b   1.000
_cell.length_c   1.000
_cell.angle_alpha   90.00
_cell.angle_beta   90.00
_cell.angle_gamma   90.00
#
_symmetry.space_group_name_H-M   'P 1'
#
loop_
_entity.id
_entity.type
_entity.pdbx_description
1 polymer ?
#
loop_
_entity_poly.entity_id
_entity_poly.type
_entity_poly.pdbx_seq_one_letter_code
_entity_poly.pdbx_strand_id
1 'polypeptide(L)'
;MPAISLRLPDDVEANLKAEAQLEGKSQSEIARRAITEYLARRERERFMAEMVAAARALANDPQARAEALQIAADFDAADDGLDRIIADERAAGIDPDEKWWE
;
A
#
# COMPACT_ATOMS: atom_id res chain seq x y z
N MET A 1 13.45 28.77 11.60
CA MET A 1 12.14 28.24 11.15
C MET A 1 11.28 29.41 10.72
N PRO A 2 10.64 29.36 9.53
CA PRO A 2 9.69 30.41 9.14
C PRO A 2 8.49 30.40 10.10
N ALA A 3 8.00 31.58 10.45
CA ALA A 3 6.80 31.74 11.27
C ALA A 3 5.59 31.98 10.37
N ILE A 4 4.48 31.31 10.67
CA ILE A 4 3.19 31.51 10.01
C ILE A 4 2.18 32.00 11.05
N SER A 5 1.34 32.96 10.67
CA SER A 5 0.19 33.38 11.47
C SER A 5 -1.07 32.87 10.79
N LEU A 6 -1.84 32.06 11.50
CA LEU A 6 -3.08 31.45 11.01
C LEU A 6 -4.21 31.88 11.94
N ARG A 7 -5.35 32.28 11.37
CA ARG A 7 -6.59 32.46 12.14
C ARG A 7 -7.37 31.16 12.10
N LEU A 8 -7.70 30.66 13.28
CA LEU A 8 -8.51 29.47 13.45
C LEU A 8 -9.91 29.88 13.93
N PRO A 9 -10.95 29.13 13.53
CA PRO A 9 -12.24 29.18 14.21
C PRO A 9 -12.09 28.86 15.71
N ASP A 10 -12.90 29.48 16.55
CA ASP A 10 -12.81 29.39 18.02
C ASP A 10 -12.90 27.94 18.53
N ASP A 11 -13.74 27.12 17.89
CA ASP A 11 -13.89 25.69 18.21
C ASP A 11 -12.63 24.88 17.91
N VAL A 12 -11.97 25.19 16.78
CA VAL A 12 -10.72 24.54 16.39
C VAL A 12 -9.58 24.94 17.32
N GLU A 13 -9.50 26.22 17.71
CA GLU A 13 -8.52 26.69 18.70
C GLU A 13 -8.72 26.01 20.06
N ALA A 14 -9.96 25.93 20.54
CA ALA A 14 -10.29 25.26 21.79
C ALA A 14 -9.88 23.78 21.78
N ASN A 15 -10.17 23.06 20.68
CA ASN A 15 -9.78 21.66 20.51
C ASN A 15 -8.26 21.49 20.45
N LEU A 16 -7.55 22.35 19.71
CA LEU A 16 -6.09 22.33 19.63
C LEU A 16 -5.45 22.53 21.00
N LYS A 17 -5.99 23.45 21.80
CA LYS A 17 -5.53 23.71 23.17
C LYS A 17 -5.79 22.51 24.09
N ALA A 18 -6.94 21.86 23.98
CA ALA A 18 -7.25 20.66 24.75
C ALA A 18 -6.29 19.51 24.42
N GLU A 19 -6.07 19.24 23.12
CA GLU A 19 -5.16 18.17 22.68
C GLU A 19 -3.71 18.43 23.12
N ALA A 20 -3.27 19.69 23.02
CA ALA A 20 -1.96 20.11 23.52
C ALA A 20 -1.78 19.82 25.02
N GLN A 21 -2.83 20.03 25.84
CA GLN A 21 -2.80 19.69 27.26
C GLN A 21 -2.76 18.19 27.50
N LEU A 22 -3.57 17.41 26.77
CA LEU A 22 -3.62 15.95 26.90
C LEU A 22 -2.29 15.29 26.52
N GLU A 23 -1.66 15.76 25.44
CA GLU A 23 -0.37 15.23 24.97
C GLU A 23 0.85 15.86 25.68
N GLY A 24 0.65 16.88 26.53
CA GLY A 24 1.75 17.62 27.18
C GLY A 24 2.67 18.35 26.19
N LYS A 25 2.12 18.80 25.06
CA LYS A 25 2.84 19.46 23.95
C LYS A 25 2.39 20.90 23.76
N SER A 26 3.14 21.70 23.01
CA SER A 26 2.67 23.01 22.59
C SER A 26 1.64 22.92 21.46
N GLN A 27 0.71 23.87 21.39
CA GLN A 27 -0.25 23.97 20.28
C GLN A 27 0.45 24.02 18.92
N SER A 28 1.59 24.72 18.84
CA SER A 28 2.41 24.81 17.63
C SER A 28 2.98 23.45 17.20
N GLU A 29 3.29 22.56 18.13
CA GLU A 29 3.75 21.20 17.80
C GLU A 29 2.61 20.33 17.27
N ILE A 30 1.45 20.37 17.92
CA ILE A 30 0.26 19.66 17.45
C ILE A 30 -0.15 20.16 16.05
N ALA A 31 -0.17 21.48 15.85
CA ALA A 31 -0.47 22.09 14.56
C ALA A 31 0.53 21.66 13.47
N ARG A 32 1.84 21.69 13.75
CA ARG A 32 2.87 21.23 12.81
C ARG A 32 2.72 19.76 12.45
N ARG A 33 2.41 18.92 13.44
CA ARG A 33 2.17 17.49 13.22
C ARG A 33 0.96 17.28 12.31
N ALA A 34 -0.17 17.92 12.64
CA ALA A 34 -1.39 17.82 11.84
C ALA A 34 -1.19 18.29 10.40
N ILE A 35 -0.46 19.40 10.18
CA ILE A 35 -0.14 19.90 8.84
C ILE A 35 0.73 18.89 8.08
N THR A 36 1.77 18.36 8.71
CA THR A 36 2.66 17.36 8.08
C THR A 36 1.89 16.10 7.68
N GLU A 37 1.06 15.58 8.59
CA GLU A 37 0.24 14.39 8.33
C GLU A 37 -0.79 14.64 7.24
N TYR A 38 -1.43 15.81 7.22
CA TYR A 38 -2.36 16.20 6.17
C TYR A 38 -1.68 16.26 4.80
N LEU A 39 -0.52 16.91 4.71
CA LEU A 39 0.23 17.04 3.45
C LEU A 39 0.71 15.67 2.95
N ALA A 40 1.25 14.83 3.83
CA ALA A 40 1.68 13.48 3.47
C ALA A 40 0.50 12.62 2.99
N ARG A 41 -0.66 12.71 3.64
CA ARG A 41 -1.87 12.03 3.20
C ARG A 41 -2.33 12.52 1.83
N ARG A 42 -2.36 13.84 1.60
CA ARG A 42 -2.76 14.42 0.30
C ARG A 42 -1.84 14.01 -0.83
N GLU A 43 -0.53 13.94 -0.57
CA GLU A 43 0.44 13.47 -1.56
C GLU A 43 0.20 12.00 -1.93
N ARG A 44 0.01 11.14 -0.92
CA ARG A 44 -0.34 9.73 -1.14
C ARG A 44 -1.66 9.58 -1.92
N GLU A 45 -2.68 10.36 -1.59
CA GLU A 45 -3.97 10.35 -2.30
C GLU A 45 -3.80 10.68 -3.80
N ARG A 46 -3.00 11.70 -4.13
CA ARG A 46 -2.72 12.08 -5.51
C ARG A 46 -1.95 10.99 -6.26
N PHE A 47 -0.88 10.49 -5.65
CA PHE A 47 -0.10 9.40 -6.23
C PHE A 47 -0.95 8.15 -6.50
N MET A 48 -1.78 7.74 -5.53
CA MET A 48 -2.67 6.61 -5.69
C MET A 48 -3.74 6.84 -6.77
N ALA A 49 -4.24 8.07 -6.91
CA ALA A 49 -5.17 8.41 -7.97
C ALA A 49 -4.54 8.25 -9.37
N GLU A 50 -3.29 8.67 -9.54
CA GLU A 50 -2.53 8.48 -10.78
C GLU A 50 -2.29 6.99 -11.06
N MET A 51 -1.90 6.21 -10.03
CA MET A 51 -1.71 4.77 -10.17
C MET A 51 -3.01 4.04 -10.58
N VAL A 52 -4.15 4.42 -9.97
CA VAL A 52 -5.46 3.88 -10.34
C VAL A 52 -5.84 4.26 -11.76
N ALA A 53 -5.54 5.49 -12.20
CA ALA A 53 -5.79 5.92 -13.57
C ALA A 53 -4.95 5.10 -14.57
N ALA A 54 -3.67 4.88 -14.29
CA ALA A 54 -2.81 4.04 -15.12
C ALA A 54 -3.28 2.58 -15.17
N ALA A 55 -3.64 2.00 -14.03
CA ALA A 55 -4.19 0.64 -13.96
C ALA A 55 -5.49 0.52 -14.77
N ARG A 56 -6.38 1.52 -14.71
CA ARG A 56 -7.59 1.57 -15.53
C ARG A 56 -7.29 1.71 -17.02
N ALA A 57 -6.28 2.49 -17.40
CA ALA A 57 -5.88 2.61 -18.79
C ALA A 57 -5.41 1.25 -19.33
N LEU A 58 -4.54 0.56 -18.60
CA LEU A 58 -4.05 -0.78 -18.95
C LEU A 58 -5.20 -1.80 -19.01
N ALA A 59 -6.11 -1.78 -18.03
CA ALA A 59 -7.25 -2.68 -17.98
C ALA A 59 -8.30 -2.41 -19.07
N ASN A 60 -8.25 -1.26 -19.75
CA ASN A 60 -9.13 -0.94 -20.88
C ASN A 60 -8.42 -1.12 -22.23
N ASP A 61 -7.12 -1.36 -22.26
CA ASP A 61 -6.37 -1.69 -23.46
C ASP A 61 -6.56 -3.19 -23.80
N PRO A 62 -7.22 -3.53 -24.93
CA PRO A 62 -7.48 -4.92 -25.28
C PRO A 62 -6.22 -5.77 -25.46
N GLN A 63 -5.12 -5.20 -25.96
CA GLN A 63 -3.88 -5.93 -26.17
C GLN A 63 -3.23 -6.23 -24.82
N ALA A 64 -3.08 -5.22 -23.96
CA ALA A 64 -2.50 -5.40 -22.63
C ALA A 64 -3.31 -6.38 -21.77
N ARG A 65 -4.66 -6.35 -21.89
CA ARG A 65 -5.51 -7.34 -21.24
C ARG A 65 -5.28 -8.75 -21.74
N ALA A 66 -5.15 -8.94 -23.06
CA ALA A 66 -4.92 -10.25 -23.65
C ALA A 66 -3.57 -10.82 -23.19
N GLU A 67 -2.52 -10.00 -23.21
CA GLU A 67 -1.19 -10.37 -22.69
C GLU A 67 -1.25 -10.74 -21.20
N ALA A 68 -1.93 -9.94 -20.37
CA ALA A 68 -2.07 -10.23 -18.94
C ALA A 68 -2.84 -11.54 -18.66
N LEU A 69 -3.89 -11.84 -19.43
CA LEU A 69 -4.63 -13.10 -19.33
C LEU A 69 -3.79 -14.29 -19.77
N GLN A 70 -2.96 -14.13 -20.80
CA GLN A 70 -2.04 -15.16 -21.24
C GLN A 70 -1.01 -15.47 -20.15
N ILE A 71 -0.40 -14.44 -19.55
CA ILE A 71 0.55 -14.62 -18.44
C ILE A 71 -0.11 -15.35 -17.27
N ALA A 72 -1.35 -14.99 -16.91
CA ALA A 72 -2.08 -15.66 -15.85
C ALA A 72 -2.34 -17.14 -16.17
N ALA A 73 -2.77 -17.45 -17.39
CA ALA A 73 -3.00 -18.83 -17.82
C ALA A 73 -1.70 -19.66 -17.84
N ASP A 74 -0.59 -19.06 -18.29
CA ASP A 74 0.72 -19.72 -18.29
C ASP A 74 1.18 -20.02 -16.85
N PHE A 75 0.87 -19.15 -15.89
CA PHE A 75 1.21 -19.35 -14.48
C PHE A 75 0.33 -20.41 -13.82
N ASP A 76 -0.99 -20.38 -14.02
CA ASP A 76 -1.91 -21.40 -13.50
C ASP A 76 -1.52 -22.80 -14.00
N ALA A 77 -1.17 -22.92 -15.28
CA ALA A 77 -0.71 -24.17 -15.87
C ALA A 77 0.62 -24.66 -15.27
N ALA A 78 1.51 -23.74 -14.89
CA ALA A 78 2.77 -24.07 -14.23
C ALA A 78 2.55 -24.52 -12.78
N ASP A 79 1.61 -23.91 -12.06
CA ASP A 79 1.26 -24.24 -10.68
C ASP A 79 0.65 -25.65 -10.58
N ASP A 80 -0.31 -25.97 -11.46
CA ASP A 80 -0.87 -27.32 -11.60
C ASP A 80 0.22 -28.38 -11.90
N GLY A 81 1.22 -27.99 -12.69
CA GLY A 81 2.37 -28.84 -13.00
C GLY A 81 3.26 -29.09 -11.79
N LEU A 82 3.50 -28.06 -10.96
CA LEU A 82 4.28 -28.15 -9.74
C LEU A 82 3.59 -29.03 -8.69
N ASP A 83 2.29 -28.82 -8.46
CA ASP A 83 1.50 -29.62 -7.52
C ASP A 83 1.53 -31.12 -7.87
N ARG A 84 1.47 -31.43 -9.17
CA ARG A 84 1.58 -32.81 -9.65
C ARG A 84 2.94 -33.42 -9.35
N ILE A 85 4.03 -32.68 -9.58
CA ILE A 85 5.40 -33.15 -9.29
C ILE A 85 5.54 -33.42 -7.78
N ILE A 86 5.07 -32.51 -6.93
CA ILE A 86 5.09 -32.67 -5.47
C ILE A 86 4.30 -33.92 -5.03
N ALA A 87 3.14 -34.17 -5.65
CA ALA A 87 2.34 -35.35 -5.35
C ALA A 87 3.04 -36.66 -5.76
N ASP A 88 3.66 -36.69 -6.95
CA ASP A 88 4.41 -37.84 -7.46
C ASP A 88 5.66 -38.13 -6.62
N GLU A 89 6.39 -37.10 -6.18
CA GLU A 89 7.56 -37.24 -5.28
C GLU A 89 7.17 -37.82 -3.92
N ARG A 90 6.09 -37.31 -3.32
CA ARG A 90 5.54 -37.87 -2.07
C ARG A 90 5.09 -39.31 -2.23
N ALA A 91 4.45 -39.65 -3.36
CA ALA A 91 4.05 -41.03 -3.67
C ALA A 91 5.26 -41.96 -3.86
N ALA A 92 6.37 -41.44 -4.37
CA ALA A 92 7.66 -42.14 -4.48
C ALA A 92 8.45 -42.22 -3.15
N GLY A 93 7.92 -41.63 -2.07
CA GLY A 93 8.56 -41.60 -0.75
C GLY A 93 9.71 -40.61 -0.61
N ILE A 94 9.84 -39.66 -1.56
CA ILE A 94 10.74 -38.52 -1.46
C ILE A 94 10.04 -37.45 -0.63
N ASP A 95 10.73 -36.87 0.34
CA ASP A 95 10.22 -35.73 1.10
C ASP A 95 10.54 -34.43 0.33
N PRO A 96 9.56 -33.78 -0.31
CA PRO A 96 9.78 -32.54 -1.08
C PRO A 96 10.20 -31.36 -0.18
N ASP A 97 10.03 -31.46 1.14
CA ASP A 97 10.45 -30.43 2.09
C ASP A 97 11.92 -30.60 2.53
N GLU A 98 12.58 -31.71 2.14
CA GLU A 98 14.00 -31.96 2.41
C GLU A 98 14.88 -31.14 1.44
N LYS A 99 15.72 -30.26 1.98
CA LYS A 99 16.61 -29.40 1.17
C LYS A 99 17.74 -30.24 0.57
N TRP A 100 17.87 -30.24 -0.75
CA TRP A 100 18.94 -30.94 -1.47
C TRP A 100 20.29 -30.19 -1.47
N TRP A 101 20.33 -28.96 -0.95
CA TRP A 101 21.53 -28.15 -0.81
C TRP A 101 21.90 -27.96 0.67
N GLU A 102 23.08 -28.45 1.04
CA GLU A 102 23.88 -27.90 2.15
C GLU A 102 24.91 -26.91 1.62
#